data_AF-A0A7C7FSD1-F1
#
_entry.id   AF-A0A7C7FSD1-F1
#
_cell.length_a   1.000
_cell.length_b   1.000
_cell.length_c   1.000
_cell.angle_alpha   90.00
_cell.angle_beta   90.00
_cell.angle_gamma   90.00
#
_symmetry.space_group_name_H-M   'P 1'
#
loop_
_entity.id
_entity.type
_entity.pdbx_description
1 polymer ?
#
loop_
_entity_poly.entity_id
_entity_poly.type
_entity_poly.pdbx_seq_one_letter_code
_entity_poly.pdbx_strand_id
1 'polypeptide(L)'
;MLSRLFTISFLLLLFIGSSFGQSKKELLIYGDESFKNKNYVAAAYFYGKIIGSFASGEQDRVYPHGFSAWNRPLPKTEVADTSDIKSDSTDTEEKVERELAETVDSSDTSRPAQAFKGNESYQRAIYRLAESYRLSYNYLKAEAAYKKCQYLDFMVYPLAQFWYANSLKKNMKYGMAQQEYNDFMKKNRGNPALDTLGEDFIKKARKEMGGCRIAVNLIGDPVPGIKIYKADSNINTGSSNFAAS
;
A
#
# COMPACT_ATOMS: atom_id res chain seq x y z
N MET A 1 -21.91 17.60 56.30
CA MET A 1 -20.87 17.96 55.30
C MET A 1 -20.41 16.76 54.47
N LEU A 2 -20.17 15.58 55.06
CA LEU A 2 -19.74 14.37 54.32
C LEU A 2 -20.69 13.91 53.20
N SER A 3 -22.01 13.98 53.38
CA SER A 3 -22.98 13.55 52.35
C SER A 3 -23.00 14.44 51.11
N ARG A 4 -22.68 15.74 51.25
CA ARG A 4 -22.56 16.67 50.13
C ARG A 4 -21.23 16.53 49.37
N LEU A 5 -20.16 16.13 50.07
CA LEU A 5 -18.88 15.77 49.45
C LEU A 5 -18.98 14.48 48.63
N PHE A 6 -19.75 13.50 49.11
CA PHE A 6 -19.95 12.23 48.41
C PHE A 6 -20.80 12.40 47.14
N THR A 7 -21.84 13.24 47.18
CA THR A 7 -22.65 13.53 45.98
C THR A 7 -21.88 14.33 44.95
N ILE A 8 -21.04 15.29 45.35
CA ILE A 8 -20.17 16.04 44.43
C ILE A 8 -19.12 15.10 43.80
N SER A 9 -18.53 14.18 44.58
CA SER A 9 -17.59 13.19 44.04
C SER A 9 -18.25 12.21 43.06
N PHE A 10 -19.49 11.82 43.30
CA PHE A 10 -20.25 10.95 42.39
C PHE A 10 -20.64 11.67 41.09
N LEU A 11 -20.95 12.97 41.16
CA LEU A 11 -21.26 13.81 40.00
C LEU A 11 -20.01 14.12 39.15
N LEU A 12 -18.83 14.23 39.79
CA LEU A 12 -17.55 14.40 39.09
C LEU A 12 -17.13 13.13 38.34
N LEU A 13 -17.47 11.95 38.86
CA LEU A 13 -17.17 10.64 38.24
C LEU A 13 -18.04 10.35 37.00
N LEU A 14 -19.25 10.90 36.94
CA LEU A 14 -20.14 10.80 35.77
C LEU A 14 -19.69 11.66 34.58
N PHE A 15 -18.83 12.65 34.79
CA PHE A 15 -18.32 13.54 33.74
C PHE A 15 -17.07 13.01 33.02
N ILE A 16 -16.43 11.96 33.54
CA ILE A 16 -15.19 11.38 32.98
C ILE A 16 -15.51 10.32 31.88
N GLY A 17 -16.79 10.00 31.66
CA GLY A 17 -17.22 8.94 30.74
C GLY A 17 -17.29 9.29 29.25
N SER A 18 -17.03 10.54 28.84
CA SER A 18 -17.04 10.91 27.42
C SER A 18 -15.71 10.54 26.75
N SER A 19 -15.46 9.24 26.62
CA SER A 19 -14.35 8.71 25.83
C SER A 19 -14.47 9.18 24.38
N PHE A 20 -13.55 10.06 23.97
CA PHE A 20 -13.39 10.56 22.61
C PHE A 20 -13.03 9.43 21.65
N GLY A 21 -14.02 8.73 21.11
CA GLY A 21 -13.86 8.07 19.82
C GLY A 21 -13.80 9.15 18.74
N GLN A 22 -12.63 9.38 18.14
CA GLN A 22 -12.50 10.26 16.96
C GLN A 22 -13.54 9.85 15.92
N SER A 23 -14.30 10.82 15.39
CA SER A 23 -15.33 10.48 14.42
C SER A 23 -14.69 10.04 13.10
N LYS A 24 -15.28 9.07 12.39
CA LYS A 24 -14.77 8.64 11.06
C LYS A 24 -14.66 9.79 10.07
N LYS A 25 -15.55 10.78 10.19
CA LYS A 25 -15.56 12.00 9.37
C LYS A 25 -14.36 12.90 9.67
N GLU A 26 -14.03 13.07 10.95
CA GLU A 26 -12.87 13.84 11.40
C GLU A 26 -11.55 13.19 10.98
N LEU A 27 -11.44 11.86 11.08
CA LEU A 27 -10.31 11.11 10.53
C LEU A 27 -10.13 11.36 9.02
N LEU A 28 -11.23 11.42 8.27
CA LEU A 28 -11.17 11.70 6.83
C LEU A 28 -10.64 13.10 6.56
N ILE A 29 -11.08 14.10 7.33
CA ILE A 29 -10.60 15.49 7.22
C ILE A 29 -9.09 15.56 7.50
N TYR A 30 -8.62 14.94 8.58
CA TYR A 30 -7.18 14.92 8.90
C TYR A 30 -6.35 14.17 7.85
N GLY A 31 -6.89 13.10 7.29
CA GLY A 31 -6.28 12.39 6.15
C GLY A 31 -6.15 13.29 4.93
N ASP A 32 -7.24 13.97 4.54
CA ASP A 32 -7.27 14.87 3.39
C ASP A 32 -6.34 16.08 3.56
N GLU A 33 -6.30 16.67 4.76
CA GLU A 33 -5.40 17.76 5.11
C GLU A 33 -3.93 17.32 5.02
N SER A 34 -3.60 16.17 5.62
CA SER A 34 -2.26 15.59 5.56
C SER A 34 -1.83 15.29 4.13
N PHE A 35 -2.75 14.73 3.33
CA PHE A 35 -2.50 14.42 1.92
C PHE A 35 -2.22 15.69 1.11
N LYS A 36 -3.00 16.75 1.32
CA LYS A 36 -2.82 18.07 0.69
C LYS A 36 -1.47 18.69 1.08
N ASN A 37 -1.07 18.53 2.33
CA ASN A 37 0.23 18.97 2.85
C ASN A 37 1.41 18.09 2.39
N LYS A 38 1.17 17.13 1.48
CA LYS A 38 2.15 16.13 1.00
C LYS A 38 2.75 15.27 2.11
N ASN A 39 2.13 15.28 3.28
CA ASN A 39 2.46 14.39 4.36
C ASN A 39 1.71 13.06 4.15
N TYR A 40 2.21 12.29 3.19
CA TYR A 40 1.58 11.04 2.75
C TYR A 40 1.61 9.95 3.84
N VAL A 41 2.60 9.99 4.72
CA VAL A 41 2.69 9.01 5.81
C VAL A 41 1.59 9.26 6.85
N ALA A 42 1.35 10.53 7.22
CA ALA A 42 0.25 10.87 8.13
C ALA A 42 -1.11 10.62 7.48
N ALA A 43 -1.22 10.94 6.18
CA ALA A 43 -2.42 10.64 5.42
C ALA A 43 -2.74 9.14 5.44
N ALA A 44 -1.75 8.28 5.17
CA ALA A 44 -1.90 6.83 5.24
C ALA A 44 -2.36 6.36 6.63
N TYR A 45 -1.84 6.95 7.70
CA TYR A 45 -2.27 6.66 9.06
C TYR A 45 -3.76 6.94 9.29
N PHE A 46 -4.23 8.15 8.93
CA PHE A 46 -5.63 8.51 9.13
C PHE A 46 -6.58 7.70 8.26
N TYR A 47 -6.27 7.49 6.97
CA TYR A 47 -7.10 6.66 6.10
C TYR A 47 -7.10 5.19 6.54
N GLY A 48 -5.96 4.67 7.00
CA GLY A 48 -5.87 3.32 7.55
C GLY A 48 -6.77 3.10 8.76
N LYS A 49 -6.91 4.10 9.63
CA LYS A 49 -7.84 4.06 10.78
C LYS A 49 -9.30 3.97 10.34
N ILE A 50 -9.69 4.64 9.27
CA ILE A 50 -11.05 4.59 8.73
C ILE A 50 -11.37 3.18 8.21
N ILE A 51 -10.38 2.55 7.56
CA ILE A 51 -10.51 1.23 6.93
C ILE A 51 -10.40 0.11 7.96
N GLY A 52 -9.79 0.38 9.12
CA GLY A 52 -9.41 -0.67 10.06
C GLY A 52 -8.25 -1.51 9.54
N SER A 53 -7.32 -0.89 8.79
CA SER A 53 -6.20 -1.60 8.17
C SER A 53 -5.08 -1.96 9.15
N PHE A 54 -5.16 -1.52 10.40
CA PHE A 54 -4.19 -1.82 11.44
C PHE A 54 -4.72 -2.99 12.25
N ALA A 55 -3.92 -4.06 12.39
CA ALA A 55 -4.24 -5.13 13.33
C ALA A 55 -4.39 -4.53 14.75
N SER A 56 -5.20 -5.14 15.61
CA SER A 56 -5.31 -4.71 17.00
C SER A 56 -3.93 -4.80 17.67
N GLY A 57 -3.35 -3.65 17.99
CA GLY A 57 -1.98 -3.54 18.53
C GLY A 57 -0.89 -3.12 17.52
N GLU A 58 -1.20 -3.03 16.22
CA GLU A 58 -0.29 -2.45 15.23
C GLU A 58 -0.32 -0.92 15.33
N GLN A 59 0.46 -0.38 16.27
CA GLN A 59 0.84 1.01 16.20
C GLN A 59 1.84 1.17 15.05
N ASP A 60 1.38 1.69 13.92
CA ASP A 60 2.31 2.24 12.91
C ASP A 60 3.15 3.27 13.68
N ARG A 61 4.43 2.94 13.93
CA ARG A 61 5.40 3.72 14.74
C ARG A 61 5.84 5.00 14.02
N VAL A 62 4.91 5.61 13.32
CA VAL A 62 5.14 6.70 12.42
C VAL A 62 4.00 7.67 12.66
N TYR A 63 4.00 8.32 13.83
CA TYR A 63 3.75 9.77 14.03
C TYR A 63 3.72 10.14 15.53
N PRO A 64 4.24 11.31 15.97
CA PRO A 64 5.01 12.33 15.24
C PRO A 64 6.48 12.45 15.73
N HIS A 65 7.35 12.97 14.84
CA HIS A 65 8.79 13.27 15.03
C HIS A 65 9.76 12.09 14.93
N GLY A 66 10.15 11.76 13.71
CA GLY A 66 11.30 10.92 13.43
C GLY A 66 11.23 10.37 12.02
N PHE A 67 12.11 10.84 11.14
CA PHE A 67 12.37 10.17 9.87
C PHE A 67 12.98 8.80 10.20
N SER A 68 12.19 7.73 10.14
CA SER A 68 12.73 6.38 10.24
C SER A 68 12.92 5.84 8.83
N ALA A 69 14.16 5.85 8.35
CA ALA A 69 14.59 5.16 7.13
C ALA A 69 14.64 3.64 7.33
N TRP A 70 13.65 3.05 8.01
CA TRP A 70 13.58 1.62 8.22
C TRP A 70 12.78 0.97 7.09
N ASN A 71 13.47 0.70 5.99
CA ASN A 71 13.13 -0.47 5.19
C ASN A 71 13.54 -1.67 6.04
N ARG A 72 12.58 -2.40 6.63
CA ARG A 72 12.88 -3.71 7.24
C ARG A 72 13.65 -4.50 6.17
N PRO A 73 14.91 -4.91 6.42
CA PRO A 73 15.57 -5.81 5.50
C PRO A 73 14.64 -7.00 5.37
N LEU A 74 14.31 -7.36 4.13
CA LEU A 74 13.55 -8.56 3.83
C LEU A 74 14.11 -9.69 4.70
N PRO A 75 13.25 -10.54 5.30
CA PRO A 75 13.74 -11.75 5.95
C PRO A 75 14.74 -12.39 4.99
N LYS A 76 15.94 -12.73 5.50
CA LYS A 76 16.89 -13.49 4.71
C LYS A 76 16.24 -14.84 4.44
N THR A 77 15.44 -14.95 3.39
CA THR A 77 15.26 -16.23 2.73
C THR A 77 16.66 -16.63 2.32
N GLU A 78 17.12 -17.75 2.87
CA GLU A 78 18.30 -18.43 2.37
C GLU A 78 18.15 -18.52 0.85
N VAL A 79 19.11 -17.88 0.19
CA VAL A 79 19.41 -17.86 -1.24
C VAL A 79 18.43 -18.70 -2.07
N ALA A 80 17.43 -18.07 -2.67
CA ALA A 80 16.83 -18.61 -3.88
C ALA A 80 17.87 -18.43 -4.99
N ASP A 81 18.78 -19.38 -5.07
CA ASP A 81 19.73 -19.54 -6.16
C ASP A 81 18.90 -19.83 -7.41
N THR A 82 18.76 -18.85 -8.30
CA THR A 82 17.95 -18.99 -9.52
C THR A 82 18.65 -19.81 -10.60
N SER A 83 19.69 -20.57 -10.25
CA SER A 83 20.39 -21.47 -11.16
C SER A 83 19.63 -22.76 -11.48
N ASP A 84 18.62 -23.13 -10.69
CA ASP A 84 17.94 -24.44 -10.82
C ASP A 84 16.42 -24.36 -11.02
N ILE A 85 15.92 -23.39 -11.78
CA ILE A 85 14.54 -23.46 -12.27
C ILE A 85 14.52 -24.34 -13.52
N LYS A 86 14.45 -25.66 -13.30
CA LYS A 86 13.78 -26.53 -14.25
C LYS A 86 12.28 -26.22 -14.21
N SER A 87 11.72 -26.10 -15.40
CA SER A 87 10.29 -25.96 -15.64
C SER A 87 9.52 -27.13 -15.04
N ASP A 88 8.92 -26.94 -13.87
CA ASP A 88 7.66 -27.57 -13.56
C ASP A 88 6.84 -26.66 -12.64
N SER A 89 5.74 -26.19 -13.19
CA SER A 89 4.78 -25.29 -12.58
C SER A 89 3.74 -26.14 -11.85
N THR A 90 3.77 -26.23 -10.53
CA THR A 90 2.54 -26.43 -9.71
C THR A 90 2.74 -26.35 -8.19
N ASP A 91 3.93 -26.57 -7.62
CA ASP A 91 4.04 -26.76 -6.17
C ASP A 91 4.56 -25.54 -5.35
N THR A 92 5.08 -24.51 -6.00
CA THR A 92 5.69 -23.36 -5.31
C THR A 92 4.68 -22.28 -4.88
N GLU A 93 3.50 -22.27 -5.51
CA GLU A 93 2.41 -21.32 -5.21
C GLU A 93 1.81 -21.58 -3.81
N GLU A 94 1.73 -22.84 -3.39
CA GLU A 94 1.06 -23.24 -2.15
C GLU A 94 1.90 -23.01 -0.87
N LYS A 95 3.21 -22.78 -0.99
CA LYS A 95 4.12 -22.61 0.17
C LYS A 95 4.37 -21.12 0.49
N VAL A 96 4.46 -20.27 -0.52
CA VAL A 96 4.59 -18.81 -0.35
C VAL A 96 3.27 -18.18 0.13
N GLU A 97 2.13 -18.75 -0.28
CA GLU A 97 0.81 -18.32 0.17
C GLU A 97 0.55 -18.70 1.65
N ARG A 98 1.20 -19.75 2.17
CA ARG A 98 1.12 -20.18 3.58
C ARG A 98 1.93 -19.28 4.53
N GLU A 99 3.15 -18.87 4.18
CA GLU A 99 3.96 -18.01 5.06
C GLU A 99 3.46 -16.54 5.12
N LEU A 100 2.78 -16.05 4.08
CA LEU A 100 2.14 -14.72 4.12
C LEU A 100 0.76 -14.76 4.82
N ALA A 101 0.10 -15.92 4.83
CA ALA A 101 -1.15 -16.14 5.55
C ALA A 101 -0.96 -16.27 7.08
N GLU A 102 0.20 -16.71 7.55
CA GLU A 102 0.43 -16.99 8.98
C GLU A 102 0.64 -15.73 9.85
N THR A 103 0.84 -14.55 9.24
CA THR A 103 0.82 -13.26 9.95
C THR A 103 -0.54 -12.54 9.93
N VAL A 104 -1.54 -13.13 9.27
CA VAL A 104 -2.90 -12.60 9.25
C VAL A 104 -3.72 -13.38 10.26
N ASP A 105 -3.73 -12.88 11.49
CA ASP A 105 -4.64 -13.35 12.53
C ASP A 105 -6.07 -13.43 11.97
N SER A 106 -6.64 -14.61 12.13
CA SER A 106 -7.87 -15.09 11.55
C SER A 106 -9.05 -14.52 12.32
N SER A 107 -9.33 -13.24 12.10
CA SER A 107 -10.68 -12.74 12.27
C SER A 107 -11.08 -11.94 11.03
N ASP A 108 -11.90 -12.60 10.21
CA ASP A 108 -12.87 -11.96 9.30
C ASP A 108 -12.40 -11.64 7.86
N THR A 109 -12.03 -12.67 7.11
CA THR A 109 -11.75 -12.59 5.67
C THR A 109 -13.01 -12.42 4.81
N SER A 110 -14.22 -12.43 5.38
CA SER A 110 -15.50 -12.27 4.66
C SER A 110 -16.07 -10.85 4.71
N ARG A 111 -15.58 -9.96 5.59
CA ARG A 111 -16.02 -8.57 5.69
C ARG A 111 -15.57 -7.55 4.64
N PRO A 112 -14.40 -7.65 3.95
CA PRO A 112 -13.97 -6.54 3.11
C PRO A 112 -14.97 -6.33 1.96
N ALA A 113 -15.35 -7.39 1.24
CA ALA A 113 -16.23 -7.33 0.06
C ALA A 113 -17.60 -6.65 0.30
N GLN A 114 -18.22 -6.87 1.47
CA GLN A 114 -19.56 -6.34 1.78
C GLN A 114 -19.52 -4.90 2.33
N ALA A 115 -18.42 -4.46 2.94
CA ALA A 115 -18.26 -3.07 3.43
C ALA A 115 -18.05 -2.04 2.29
N PHE A 116 -17.69 -2.48 1.09
CA PHE A 116 -17.41 -1.61 -0.06
C PHE A 116 -18.66 -1.00 -0.70
N LYS A 117 -19.82 -1.66 -0.59
CA LYS A 117 -20.99 -1.32 -1.42
C LYS A 117 -21.80 -0.20 -0.77
N GLY A 118 -21.58 1.03 -1.22
CA GLY A 118 -22.41 2.21 -0.91
C GLY A 118 -21.82 3.24 0.05
N ASN A 119 -20.63 3.01 0.62
CA ASN A 119 -19.98 4.01 1.48
C ASN A 119 -18.87 4.75 0.70
N GLU A 120 -19.23 5.89 0.10
CA GLU A 120 -18.30 6.72 -0.67
C GLU A 120 -17.07 7.15 0.15
N SER A 121 -17.25 7.45 1.44
CA SER A 121 -16.13 7.85 2.32
C SER A 121 -15.13 6.72 2.51
N TYR A 122 -15.61 5.48 2.62
CA TYR A 122 -14.75 4.30 2.73
C TYR A 122 -14.02 4.01 1.41
N GLN A 123 -14.72 4.08 0.28
CA GLN A 123 -14.13 3.93 -1.06
C GLN A 123 -13.05 4.98 -1.33
N ARG A 124 -13.31 6.22 -0.96
CA ARG A 124 -12.34 7.31 -1.05
C ARG A 124 -11.15 7.07 -0.14
N ALA A 125 -11.39 6.66 1.11
CA ALA A 125 -10.33 6.39 2.07
C ALA A 125 -9.38 5.29 1.58
N ILE A 126 -9.90 4.19 1.01
CA ILE A 126 -9.04 3.09 0.54
C ILE A 126 -8.19 3.49 -0.67
N TYR A 127 -8.77 4.23 -1.60
CA TYR A 127 -8.01 4.75 -2.74
C TYR A 127 -6.94 5.74 -2.28
N ARG A 128 -7.29 6.67 -1.38
CA ARG A 128 -6.35 7.64 -0.82
C ARG A 128 -5.26 7.00 0.03
N LEU A 129 -5.56 5.92 0.74
CA LEU A 129 -4.57 5.12 1.46
C LEU A 129 -3.54 4.53 0.48
N ALA A 130 -4.00 3.92 -0.61
CA ALA A 130 -3.13 3.34 -1.62
C ALA A 130 -2.23 4.42 -2.28
N GLU A 131 -2.82 5.56 -2.64
CA GLU A 131 -2.07 6.72 -3.16
C GLU A 131 -1.03 7.22 -2.15
N SER A 132 -1.39 7.29 -0.87
CA SER A 132 -0.50 7.73 0.20
C SER A 132 0.71 6.79 0.34
N TYR A 133 0.49 5.47 0.30
CA TYR A 133 1.58 4.50 0.29
C TYR A 133 2.46 4.62 -0.95
N ARG A 134 1.86 4.79 -2.13
CA ARG A 134 2.61 4.96 -3.38
C ARG A 134 3.47 6.22 -3.38
N LEU A 135 2.92 7.34 -2.90
CA LEU A 135 3.58 8.64 -2.85
C LEU A 135 4.63 8.74 -1.74
N SER A 136 4.52 7.89 -0.71
CA SER A 136 5.58 7.68 0.31
C SER A 136 6.57 6.56 -0.05
N TYR A 137 6.51 6.04 -1.28
CA TYR A 137 7.38 4.98 -1.80
C TYR A 137 7.27 3.62 -1.08
N ASN A 138 6.24 3.42 -0.27
CA ASN A 138 5.94 2.11 0.34
C ASN A 138 5.14 1.24 -0.64
N TYR A 139 5.82 0.74 -1.67
CA TYR A 139 5.17 -0.01 -2.75
C TYR A 139 4.61 -1.37 -2.32
N LEU A 140 5.14 -1.98 -1.25
CA LEU A 140 4.59 -3.21 -0.67
C LEU A 140 3.18 -2.97 -0.10
N LYS A 141 3.03 -1.96 0.78
CA LYS A 141 1.71 -1.59 1.32
C LYS A 141 0.79 -1.02 0.22
N ALA A 142 1.34 -0.28 -0.75
CA ALA A 142 0.59 0.26 -1.87
C ALA A 142 -0.03 -0.83 -2.74
N GLU A 143 0.74 -1.86 -3.10
CA GLU A 143 0.25 -3.01 -3.88
C GLU A 143 -0.96 -3.67 -3.18
N ALA A 144 -0.82 -3.98 -1.90
CA ALA A 144 -1.90 -4.60 -1.12
C ALA A 144 -3.15 -3.71 -1.04
N ALA A 145 -2.98 -2.39 -0.88
CA ALA A 145 -4.08 -1.44 -0.82
C ALA A 145 -4.78 -1.26 -2.19
N TYR A 146 -4.01 -1.16 -3.29
CA TYR A 146 -4.58 -1.08 -4.64
C TYR A 146 -5.26 -2.37 -5.08
N LYS A 147 -4.78 -3.55 -4.64
CA LYS A 147 -5.49 -4.81 -4.88
C LYS A 147 -6.90 -4.76 -4.32
N LYS A 148 -7.11 -4.14 -3.16
CA LYS A 148 -8.45 -3.91 -2.60
C LYS A 148 -9.26 -2.87 -3.39
N CYS A 149 -8.61 -1.96 -4.11
CA CYS A 149 -9.27 -0.96 -4.95
C CYS A 149 -9.87 -1.55 -6.25
N GLN A 150 -9.58 -2.81 -6.59
CA GLN A 150 -10.14 -3.47 -7.79
C GLN A 150 -11.68 -3.61 -7.76
N TYR A 151 -12.25 -3.56 -6.55
CA TYR A 151 -13.70 -3.64 -6.33
C TYR A 151 -14.41 -2.27 -6.38
N LEU A 152 -13.65 -1.17 -6.53
CA LEU A 152 -14.22 0.17 -6.63
C LEU A 152 -14.83 0.39 -8.02
N ASP A 153 -15.77 1.33 -8.10
CA ASP A 153 -16.33 1.74 -9.38
C ASP A 153 -15.22 2.36 -10.25
N PHE A 154 -15.00 1.72 -11.39
CA PHE A 154 -14.03 2.13 -12.39
C PHE A 154 -14.30 3.55 -12.89
N MET A 155 -15.56 3.97 -13.00
CA MET A 155 -15.90 5.32 -13.49
C MET A 155 -15.46 6.41 -12.51
N VAL A 156 -15.39 6.09 -11.21
CA VAL A 156 -14.96 7.02 -10.16
C VAL A 156 -13.44 6.96 -9.96
N TYR A 157 -12.84 5.77 -10.05
CA TYR A 157 -11.41 5.53 -9.77
C TYR A 157 -10.68 4.86 -10.94
N PRO A 158 -10.69 5.44 -12.16
CA PRO A 158 -10.22 4.72 -13.35
C PRO A 158 -8.71 4.48 -13.36
N LEU A 159 -7.93 5.30 -12.65
CA LEU A 159 -6.47 5.17 -12.54
C LEU A 159 -6.02 4.16 -11.47
N ALA A 160 -6.93 3.61 -10.66
CA ALA A 160 -6.55 2.68 -9.60
C ALA A 160 -5.81 1.45 -10.15
N GLN A 161 -6.27 0.90 -11.28
CA GLN A 161 -5.63 -0.26 -11.90
C GLN A 161 -4.25 0.07 -12.49
N PHE A 162 -4.07 1.27 -13.06
CA PHE A 162 -2.76 1.72 -13.53
C PHE A 162 -1.74 1.80 -12.40
N TRP A 163 -2.14 2.38 -11.26
CA TRP A 163 -1.26 2.51 -10.10
C TRP A 163 -1.02 1.19 -9.37
N TYR A 164 -1.98 0.26 -9.42
CA TYR A 164 -1.77 -1.12 -9.00
C TYR A 164 -0.64 -1.78 -9.80
N ALA A 165 -0.74 -1.75 -11.14
CA ALA A 165 0.29 -2.27 -12.04
C ALA A 165 1.67 -1.63 -11.78
N ASN A 166 1.68 -0.31 -11.52
CA ASN A 166 2.92 0.38 -11.18
C ASN A 166 3.52 -0.07 -9.85
N SER A 167 2.69 -0.32 -8.85
CA SER A 167 3.14 -0.83 -7.55
C SER A 167 3.69 -2.25 -7.67
N LEU A 168 3.04 -3.12 -8.44
CA LEU A 168 3.55 -4.46 -8.77
C LEU A 168 4.93 -4.39 -9.44
N LYS A 169 5.08 -3.50 -10.44
CA LYS A 169 6.37 -3.28 -11.12
C LYS A 169 7.46 -2.85 -10.13
N LYS A 170 7.14 -1.95 -9.19
CA LYS A 170 8.10 -1.47 -8.18
C LYS A 170 8.49 -2.55 -7.18
N ASN A 171 7.62 -3.55 -6.98
CA ASN A 171 7.91 -4.75 -6.20
C ASN A 171 8.50 -5.89 -7.07
N MET A 172 9.00 -5.58 -8.27
CA MET A 172 9.65 -6.52 -9.20
C MET A 172 8.74 -7.64 -9.74
N LYS A 173 7.41 -7.51 -9.57
CA LYS A 173 6.41 -8.45 -10.09
C LYS A 173 6.06 -8.11 -11.54
N TYR A 174 7.05 -8.21 -12.44
CA TYR A 174 6.95 -7.71 -13.81
C TYR A 174 5.89 -8.42 -14.66
N GLY A 175 5.74 -9.74 -14.51
CA GLY A 175 4.72 -10.51 -15.24
C GLY A 175 3.29 -10.07 -14.91
N MET A 176 2.97 -9.98 -13.62
CA MET A 176 1.67 -9.49 -13.15
C MET A 176 1.43 -8.03 -13.56
N ALA A 177 2.46 -7.17 -13.42
CA ALA A 177 2.36 -5.77 -13.81
C ALA A 177 2.01 -5.62 -15.31
N GLN A 178 2.59 -6.45 -16.18
CA GLN A 178 2.28 -6.45 -17.60
C GLN A 178 0.80 -6.80 -17.88
N GLN A 179 0.26 -7.80 -17.19
CA GLN A 179 -1.15 -8.18 -17.31
C GLN A 179 -2.07 -7.03 -16.90
N GLU A 180 -1.83 -6.43 -15.73
CA GLU A 180 -2.63 -5.32 -15.21
C GLU A 180 -2.56 -4.06 -16.08
N TYR A 181 -1.39 -3.74 -16.65
CA TYR A 181 -1.27 -2.64 -17.62
C TYR A 181 -2.08 -2.90 -18.89
N ASN A 182 -2.06 -4.13 -19.40
CA ASN A 182 -2.85 -4.51 -20.57
C ASN A 182 -4.35 -4.39 -20.29
N ASP A 183 -4.79 -4.86 -19.13
CA ASP A 183 -6.20 -4.80 -18.74
C ASP A 183 -6.67 -3.37 -18.49
N PHE A 184 -5.84 -2.53 -17.87
CA PHE A 184 -6.09 -1.10 -17.77
C PHE A 184 -6.29 -0.47 -19.16
N MET A 185 -5.42 -0.76 -20.13
CA MET A 185 -5.55 -0.23 -21.48
C MET A 185 -6.82 -0.71 -22.19
N LYS A 186 -7.20 -1.98 -22.01
CA LYS A 186 -8.43 -2.55 -22.60
C LYS A 186 -9.68 -1.89 -22.03
N LYS A 187 -9.77 -1.75 -20.69
CA LYS A 187 -10.93 -1.14 -20.02
C LYS A 187 -11.10 0.34 -20.32
N ASN A 188 -10.01 1.05 -20.56
CA ASN A 188 -10.02 2.50 -20.84
C ASN A 188 -10.13 2.83 -22.34
N ARG A 189 -10.08 1.84 -23.24
CA ARG A 189 -10.11 2.11 -24.69
C ARG A 189 -11.45 2.72 -25.10
N GLY A 190 -11.45 4.00 -25.46
CA GLY A 190 -12.67 4.72 -25.86
C GLY A 190 -13.62 5.03 -24.70
N ASN A 191 -13.14 4.98 -23.46
CA ASN A 191 -13.96 5.28 -22.29
C ASN A 191 -13.95 6.79 -21.98
N PRO A 192 -15.12 7.46 -21.90
CA PRO A 192 -15.20 8.90 -21.59
C PRO A 192 -14.77 9.26 -20.17
N ALA A 193 -14.66 8.29 -19.25
CA ALA A 193 -14.18 8.53 -17.88
C ALA A 193 -12.71 8.98 -17.82
N LEU A 194 -11.96 8.74 -18.90
CA LEU A 194 -10.60 9.19 -19.08
C LEU A 194 -10.61 10.27 -20.17
N ASP A 195 -10.75 11.53 -19.76
CA ASP A 195 -10.50 12.73 -20.59
C ASP A 195 -9.04 12.73 -21.13
N THR A 196 -8.55 13.82 -21.68
CA THR A 196 -7.18 14.03 -22.18
C THR A 196 -6.09 13.42 -21.27
N LEU A 197 -6.25 13.52 -19.94
CA LEU A 197 -5.36 12.91 -18.95
C LEU A 197 -5.22 11.39 -19.14
N GLY A 198 -6.27 10.74 -19.58
CA GLY A 198 -6.36 9.31 -19.76
C GLY A 198 -5.56 8.75 -20.92
N GLU A 199 -5.57 9.45 -22.05
CA GLU A 199 -4.75 9.06 -23.19
C GLU A 199 -3.27 9.04 -22.82
N ASP A 200 -2.83 9.99 -21.99
CA ASP A 200 -1.46 10.04 -21.48
C ASP A 200 -1.15 8.84 -20.58
N PHE A 201 -2.09 8.42 -19.74
CA PHE A 201 -1.92 7.21 -18.93
C PHE A 201 -1.93 5.92 -19.76
N ILE A 202 -2.70 5.84 -20.85
CA ILE A 202 -2.65 4.70 -21.79
C ILE A 202 -1.28 4.63 -22.47
N LYS A 203 -0.77 5.77 -22.97
CA LYS A 203 0.58 5.86 -23.55
C LYS A 203 1.64 5.47 -22.54
N LYS A 204 1.51 5.95 -21.30
CA LYS A 204 2.39 5.60 -20.19
C LYS A 204 2.33 4.11 -19.85
N ALA A 205 1.14 3.53 -19.75
CA ALA A 205 0.94 2.10 -19.50
C ALA A 205 1.64 1.25 -20.55
N ARG A 206 1.49 1.59 -21.84
CA ARG A 206 2.18 0.91 -22.94
C ARG A 206 3.70 0.95 -22.79
N LYS A 207 4.27 2.12 -22.43
CA LYS A 207 5.71 2.27 -22.19
C LYS A 207 6.17 1.43 -21.00
N GLU A 208 5.48 1.52 -19.88
CA GLU A 208 5.82 0.79 -18.65
C GLU A 208 5.71 -0.74 -18.86
N MET A 209 4.68 -1.19 -19.58
CA MET A 209 4.50 -2.58 -19.99
C MET A 209 5.66 -3.08 -20.87
N GLY A 210 6.12 -2.26 -21.82
CA GLY A 210 7.31 -2.56 -22.61
C GLY A 210 8.57 -2.76 -21.76
N GLY A 211 8.75 -1.94 -20.73
CA GLY A 211 9.84 -2.11 -19.76
C GLY A 211 9.71 -3.39 -18.93
N CYS A 212 8.50 -3.77 -18.52
CA CYS A 212 8.27 -5.03 -17.81
C CYS A 212 8.63 -6.25 -18.68
N ARG A 213 8.25 -6.23 -19.97
CA ARG A 213 8.60 -7.29 -20.92
C ARG A 213 10.12 -7.46 -21.06
N ILE A 214 10.85 -6.35 -21.16
CA ILE A 214 12.32 -6.39 -21.21
C ILE A 214 12.88 -6.98 -19.91
N ALA A 215 12.36 -6.57 -18.76
CA ALA A 215 12.81 -7.10 -17.47
C ALA A 215 12.58 -8.61 -17.35
N VAL A 216 11.40 -9.12 -17.74
CA VAL A 216 11.12 -10.56 -17.75
C VAL A 216 12.11 -11.31 -18.65
N ASN A 217 12.36 -10.80 -19.86
CA ASN A 217 13.30 -11.42 -20.79
C ASN A 217 14.73 -11.45 -20.22
N LEU A 218 15.20 -10.36 -19.61
CA LEU A 218 16.56 -10.28 -19.03
C LEU A 218 16.73 -11.13 -17.77
N ILE A 219 15.65 -11.40 -17.03
CA ILE A 219 15.68 -12.30 -15.88
C ILE A 219 15.79 -13.76 -16.35
N GLY A 220 15.05 -14.13 -17.40
CA GLY A 220 15.09 -15.49 -17.95
C GLY A 220 16.33 -15.78 -18.80
N ASP A 221 16.85 -14.77 -19.49
CA ASP A 221 18.05 -14.86 -20.34
C ASP A 221 18.99 -13.67 -20.04
N PRO A 222 19.82 -13.77 -18.99
CA PRO A 222 20.77 -12.73 -18.64
C PRO A 222 21.83 -12.56 -19.74
N VAL A 223 22.23 -11.32 -20.00
CA VAL A 223 23.23 -11.01 -21.04
C VAL A 223 24.55 -11.75 -20.74
N PRO A 224 25.04 -12.59 -21.67
CA PRO A 224 26.29 -13.32 -21.48
C PRO A 224 27.47 -12.40 -21.20
N GLY A 225 28.32 -12.79 -20.25
CA GLY A 225 29.54 -12.04 -19.90
C GLY A 225 29.33 -10.89 -18.91
N ILE A 226 28.08 -10.56 -18.54
CA ILE A 226 27.79 -9.56 -17.51
C ILE A 226 27.53 -10.26 -16.18
N LYS A 227 28.37 -9.99 -15.18
CA LYS A 227 28.16 -10.45 -13.80
C LYS A 227 27.74 -9.27 -12.93
N ILE A 228 26.56 -9.37 -12.33
CA ILE A 228 26.02 -8.36 -11.43
C ILE A 228 26.26 -8.83 -10.00
N TYR A 229 26.95 -8.01 -9.22
CA TYR A 229 27.16 -8.26 -7.79
C TYR A 229 26.40 -7.20 -6.99
N LYS A 230 25.75 -7.61 -5.90
CA LYS A 230 25.22 -6.65 -4.94
C LYS A 230 26.41 -5.91 -4.33
N ALA A 231 26.38 -4.58 -4.35
CA ALA A 231 27.37 -3.75 -3.67
C ALA A 231 27.46 -4.15 -2.18
N ASP A 232 28.68 -4.20 -1.64
CA ASP A 232 28.91 -4.55 -0.23
C ASP A 232 28.14 -3.59 0.70
N SER A 233 27.71 -4.12 1.84
CA SER A 233 26.94 -3.38 2.86
C SER A 233 27.72 -2.17 3.40
N ASN A 234 29.04 -2.14 3.22
CA ASN A 234 29.92 -1.04 3.59
C ASN A 234 29.73 0.24 2.75
N ILE A 235 29.14 0.14 1.54
CA ILE A 235 29.05 1.27 0.57
C ILE A 235 27.95 2.28 0.93
N ASN A 236 27.12 2.03 1.96
CA ASN A 236 26.11 2.97 2.48
C ASN A 236 26.10 3.05 4.02
N THR A 237 27.26 2.86 4.67
CA THR A 237 27.40 2.94 6.14
C THR A 237 27.49 4.37 6.69
N GLY A 238 27.58 5.38 5.81
CA GLY A 238 27.55 6.79 6.21
C GLY A 238 26.13 7.24 6.52
N SER A 239 25.94 7.97 7.63
CA SER A 239 24.73 8.76 7.85
C SER A 239 24.54 9.71 6.67
N SER A 240 23.54 9.46 5.83
CA SER A 240 23.16 10.32 4.72
C SER A 240 22.69 11.69 5.22
N ASN A 241 23.62 12.55 5.64
CA ASN A 241 23.34 13.96 5.89
C ASN A 241 23.23 14.66 4.54
N PHE A 242 22.04 14.60 3.94
CA PHE A 242 21.64 15.50 2.85
C PHE A 242 21.13 16.85 3.38
N ALA A 243 21.60 17.30 4.55
CA ALA A 243 21.40 18.67 4.97
C ALA A 243 22.48 19.52 4.28
N ALA A 244 22.09 20.25 3.23
CA ALA A 244 22.87 21.37 2.75
C ALA A 244 23.05 22.36 3.92
N SER A 245 24.31 22.71 4.19
CA SER A 245 24.69 23.81 5.08
C SER A 245 24.16 25.14 4.58
#